data_AF-A0A4Y8CBD8-F1
#
_entry.id   AF-A0A4Y8CBD8-F1
#
_cell.length_a   1.000
_cell.length_b   1.000
_cell.length_c   1.000
_cell.angle_alpha   90.00
_cell.angle_beta   90.00
_cell.angle_gamma   90.00
#
_symmetry.space_group_name_H-M   'P 1'
#
loop_
_entity.id
_entity.type
_entity.pdbx_description
1 polymer ?
#
loop_
_entity_poly.entity_id
_entity_poly.type
_entity_poly.pdbx_seq_one_letter_code
_entity_poly.pdbx_strand_id
1 'polypeptide(L)'
;FYLEVQNDEILITGRKGEFIEYKRPSTPKDKAHLIQQELFHTKKDIIENNLFGVDINPNSCEITKLRLWIELLKHSFYQSFDDENYHDLKTLPNIDINIKCGNSLVSYFETGKSLNHYPNIKERMGKYKRIVKDYKEGFYTDKSHINQEIKNLKISFKNFCFADKFKKEMKSFNDKCEKYSKKYGNFLAVDDENLKFFV
;
A
#
# COMPACT_ATOMS: atom_id res chain seq x y z
N PHE A 1 0.23 -27.19 20.93
CA PHE A 1 0.22 -25.89 21.61
C PHE A 1 -1.21 -25.41 21.62
N TYR A 2 -1.57 -24.62 22.62
CA TYR A 2 -2.85 -23.94 22.65
C TYR A 2 -2.58 -22.44 22.52
N LEU A 3 -3.46 -21.77 21.78
CA LEU A 3 -3.38 -20.33 21.54
C LEU A 3 -4.64 -19.71 22.13
N GLU A 4 -4.46 -18.69 22.96
CA GLU A 4 -5.52 -17.92 23.59
C GLU A 4 -5.23 -16.43 23.43
N VAL A 5 -6.26 -15.61 23.36
CA VAL A 5 -6.13 -14.15 23.36
C VAL A 5 -6.62 -13.63 24.70
N GLN A 6 -5.77 -12.94 25.44
CA GLN A 6 -6.12 -12.28 26.70
C GLN A 6 -5.57 -10.86 26.70
N ASN A 7 -6.40 -9.88 27.03
CA ASN A 7 -6.03 -8.45 27.08
C ASN A 7 -5.28 -7.97 25.82
N ASP A 8 -5.79 -8.34 24.64
CA ASP A 8 -5.22 -8.02 23.33
C ASP A 8 -3.82 -8.63 23.04
N GLU A 9 -3.34 -9.53 23.89
CA GLU A 9 -2.09 -10.25 23.69
C GLU A 9 -2.34 -11.73 23.38
N ILE A 10 -1.50 -12.30 22.52
CA ILE A 10 -1.53 -13.72 22.16
C ILE A 10 -0.72 -14.48 23.21
N LEU A 11 -1.40 -15.38 23.93
CA LEU A 11 -0.78 -16.30 24.87
C LEU A 11 -0.66 -17.68 24.23
N ILE A 12 0.53 -18.26 24.32
CA ILE A 12 0.81 -19.60 23.81
C ILE A 12 1.21 -20.51 24.96
N THR A 13 0.48 -21.60 25.12
CA THR A 13 0.72 -22.58 26.18
C THR A 13 1.07 -23.97 25.64
N GLY A 14 1.89 -24.66 26.42
CA GLY A 14 2.25 -26.07 26.24
C GLY A 14 1.11 -27.02 26.61
N ARG A 15 1.36 -28.32 26.51
CA ARG A 15 0.36 -29.35 26.87
C ARG A 15 0.08 -29.43 28.36
N LYS A 16 0.98 -28.91 29.21
CA LYS A 16 0.84 -28.92 30.68
C LYS A 16 0.34 -27.56 31.20
N GLY A 17 -0.10 -26.66 30.32
CA GLY A 17 -0.59 -25.33 30.68
C GLY A 17 0.51 -24.30 30.96
N GLU A 18 1.78 -24.65 30.74
CA GLU A 18 2.92 -23.77 30.91
C GLU A 18 3.02 -22.74 29.77
N PHE A 19 3.32 -21.48 30.09
CA PHE A 19 3.56 -20.45 29.08
C PHE A 19 4.85 -20.71 28.31
N ILE A 20 4.80 -20.48 27.00
CA ILE A 20 5.97 -20.52 26.14
C ILE A 20 6.58 -19.13 26.10
N GLU A 21 7.66 -18.97 26.83
CA GLU A 21 8.48 -17.75 26.81
C GLU A 21 9.54 -17.86 25.71
N TYR A 22 9.68 -16.82 24.88
CA TYR A 22 10.74 -16.77 23.89
C TYR A 22 12.08 -16.43 24.54
N LYS A 23 13.08 -17.28 24.30
CA LYS A 23 14.47 -17.10 24.74
C LYS A 23 15.40 -17.31 23.56
N ARG A 24 16.66 -16.88 23.72
CA ARG A 24 17.70 -17.14 22.72
C ARG A 24 17.75 -18.66 22.44
N PRO A 25 17.52 -19.10 21.19
CA PRO A 25 17.55 -20.52 20.88
C PRO A 25 18.97 -21.05 20.89
N SER A 26 19.15 -22.30 21.34
CA SER A 26 20.41 -23.03 21.19
C SER A 26 20.49 -23.84 19.89
N THR A 27 19.34 -24.11 19.25
CA THR A 27 19.28 -24.86 18.00
C THR A 27 18.19 -24.28 17.08
N PRO A 28 18.30 -24.46 15.74
CA PRO A 28 17.27 -23.98 14.81
C PRO A 28 15.91 -24.68 14.99
N LYS A 29 15.91 -25.87 15.62
CA LYS A 29 14.71 -26.68 15.86
C LYS A 29 14.07 -26.39 17.21
N ASP A 30 14.54 -25.36 17.92
CA ASP A 30 13.90 -24.93 19.16
C ASP A 30 12.44 -24.54 18.90
N LYS A 31 11.54 -25.07 19.73
CA LYS A 31 10.09 -24.91 19.51
C LYS A 31 9.63 -23.47 19.72
N ALA A 32 10.14 -22.79 20.75
CA ALA A 32 9.78 -21.40 21.02
C ALA A 32 10.28 -20.49 19.89
N HIS A 33 11.45 -20.81 19.32
CA HIS A 33 11.98 -20.11 18.15
C HIS A 33 11.14 -20.29 16.89
N LEU A 34 10.73 -21.52 16.57
CA LEU A 34 9.87 -21.77 15.41
C LEU A 34 8.52 -21.06 15.55
N ILE A 35 7.93 -21.06 16.75
CA ILE A 35 6.70 -20.31 17.04
C ILE A 35 6.91 -18.80 16.84
N GLN A 36 8.01 -18.25 17.36
CA GLN A 36 8.36 -16.84 17.22
C GLN A 36 8.49 -16.43 15.74
N GLN A 37 9.18 -17.25 14.93
CA GLN A 37 9.32 -17.04 13.48
C GLN A 37 7.95 -17.05 12.79
N GLU A 38 7.11 -18.02 13.10
CA GLU A 38 5.79 -18.16 12.48
C GLU A 38 4.89 -16.97 12.82
N LEU A 39 4.87 -16.53 14.08
CA LEU A 39 4.15 -15.33 14.51
C LEU A 39 4.64 -14.09 13.77
N PHE A 40 5.96 -13.91 13.66
CA PHE A 40 6.54 -12.78 12.94
C PHE A 40 6.13 -12.76 11.47
N HIS A 41 6.30 -13.89 10.77
CA HIS A 41 5.99 -13.98 9.34
C HIS A 41 4.50 -13.83 9.06
N THR A 42 3.65 -14.46 9.88
CA THR A 42 2.19 -14.35 9.77
C THR A 42 1.72 -12.91 10.03
N LYS A 43 2.21 -12.27 11.09
CA LYS A 43 1.86 -10.87 11.39
C LYS A 43 2.33 -9.92 10.29
N LYS A 44 3.54 -10.14 9.77
CA LYS A 44 4.06 -9.37 8.63
C LYS A 44 3.12 -9.49 7.43
N ASP A 45 2.72 -10.70 7.07
CA ASP A 45 1.82 -10.93 5.93
C ASP A 45 0.48 -10.24 6.10
N ILE A 46 -0.13 -10.34 7.29
CA ILE A 46 -1.38 -9.66 7.63
C ILE A 46 -1.23 -8.14 7.50
N ILE A 47 -0.17 -7.55 8.07
CA ILE A 47 0.10 -6.11 8.01
C ILE A 47 0.30 -5.63 6.58
N GLU A 48 1.02 -6.39 5.76
CA GLU A 48 1.39 -5.98 4.40
C GLU A 48 0.31 -6.22 3.34
N ASN A 49 -0.57 -7.20 3.56
CA ASN A 49 -1.47 -7.69 2.52
C ASN A 49 -2.95 -7.72 2.93
N ASN A 50 -3.29 -7.63 4.22
CA ASN A 50 -4.69 -7.74 4.68
C ASN A 50 -5.19 -6.50 5.42
N LEU A 51 -4.31 -5.76 6.09
CA LEU A 51 -4.70 -4.56 6.81
C LEU A 51 -4.63 -3.33 5.91
N PHE A 52 -5.77 -2.68 5.72
CA PHE A 52 -5.90 -1.43 4.97
C PHE A 52 -6.64 -0.40 5.82
N GLY A 53 -6.16 0.85 5.81
CA GLY A 53 -6.77 1.91 6.60
C GLY A 53 -6.60 3.29 5.96
N VAL A 54 -7.59 4.14 6.18
CA VAL A 54 -7.58 5.53 5.75
C VAL A 54 -8.04 6.40 6.90
N ASP A 55 -7.25 7.43 7.22
CA ASP A 55 -7.58 8.45 8.22
C ASP A 55 -7.35 9.84 7.64
N ILE A 56 -8.19 10.81 7.99
CA ILE A 56 -8.07 12.19 7.52
C ILE A 56 -6.94 12.95 8.23
N ASN A 57 -6.61 12.55 9.46
CA ASN A 57 -5.53 13.12 10.24
C ASN A 57 -4.21 12.42 9.90
N PRO A 58 -3.22 13.13 9.35
CA PRO A 58 -1.91 12.54 9.04
C PRO A 58 -1.21 11.98 10.28
N ASN A 59 -1.38 12.60 11.46
CA ASN A 59 -0.77 12.11 12.70
C ASN A 59 -1.34 10.75 13.12
N SER A 60 -2.66 10.55 12.97
CA SER A 60 -3.29 9.25 13.22
C SER A 60 -2.70 8.15 12.33
N CYS A 61 -2.45 8.46 11.05
CA CYS A 61 -1.82 7.53 10.12
C CYS A 61 -0.41 7.13 10.57
N GLU A 62 0.43 8.10 10.97
CA GLU A 62 1.80 7.81 11.41
C GLU A 62 1.84 7.03 12.72
N ILE A 63 0.96 7.35 13.68
CA ILE A 63 0.82 6.59 14.93
C ILE A 63 0.39 5.16 14.65
N THR A 64 -0.55 4.96 13.73
CA THR A 64 -1.03 3.61 13.36
C THR A 64 0.10 2.80 12.72
N LYS A 65 0.87 3.40 11.80
CA LYS A 65 2.04 2.74 11.19
C LYS A 65 3.06 2.35 12.25
N LEU A 66 3.40 3.27 13.16
CA LEU A 66 4.34 3.01 14.25
C LEU A 66 3.84 1.88 15.17
N ARG A 67 2.54 1.85 15.48
CA ARG A 67 1.97 0.79 16.34
C ARG A 67 2.04 -0.58 15.70
N LEU A 68 1.72 -0.69 14.41
CA LEU A 68 1.88 -1.94 13.65
C LEU A 68 3.35 -2.37 13.57
N TRP A 69 4.26 -1.40 13.46
CA TRP A 69 5.70 -1.62 13.44
C TRP A 69 6.20 -2.21 14.76
N ILE A 70 5.80 -1.62 15.89
CA ILE A 70 6.14 -2.12 17.24
C ILE A 70 5.53 -3.50 17.48
N GLU A 71 4.30 -3.74 17.04
CA GLU A 71 3.64 -5.03 17.19
C GLU A 71 4.39 -6.17 16.47
N LEU A 72 4.92 -5.89 15.27
CA LEU A 72 5.77 -6.83 14.55
C LEU A 72 7.11 -7.04 15.28
N LEU A 73 7.71 -5.97 15.81
CA LEU A 73 8.98 -6.02 16.54
C LEU A 73 8.93 -6.87 17.80
N LYS A 74 7.79 -6.91 18.52
CA LYS A 74 7.60 -7.82 19.66
C LYS A 74 7.92 -9.28 19.32
N HIS A 75 7.76 -9.66 18.06
CA HIS A 75 7.94 -11.03 17.56
C HIS A 75 9.26 -11.22 16.79
N SER A 76 10.18 -10.25 16.85
CA SER A 76 11.52 -10.41 16.27
C SER A 76 12.23 -11.64 16.87
N PHE A 77 13.11 -12.26 16.10
CA PHE A 77 13.76 -13.52 16.43
C PHE A 77 15.22 -13.54 16.00
N TYR A 78 16.06 -14.34 16.66
CA TYR A 78 17.49 -14.49 16.32
C TYR A 78 17.67 -15.13 14.94
N GLN A 79 18.45 -14.52 14.06
CA GLN A 79 18.79 -15.06 12.73
C GLN A 79 19.99 -15.98 12.76
N SER A 80 20.93 -15.73 13.67
CA SER A 80 22.08 -16.59 13.96
C SER A 80 22.27 -16.70 15.46
N PHE A 81 22.80 -17.85 15.88
CA PHE A 81 23.14 -18.17 17.27
C PHE A 81 24.43 -18.99 17.35
N ASP A 82 25.28 -18.92 16.31
CA ASP A 82 26.56 -19.60 16.25
C ASP A 82 27.65 -18.88 17.06
N ASP A 83 27.54 -17.56 17.24
CA ASP A 83 28.44 -16.74 18.04
C ASP A 83 27.70 -16.13 19.25
N GLU A 84 28.20 -16.38 20.46
CA GLU A 84 27.59 -15.86 21.68
C GLU A 84 27.65 -14.33 21.78
N ASN A 85 28.65 -13.70 21.16
CA ASN A 85 28.88 -12.25 21.21
C ASN A 85 28.06 -11.44 20.20
N TYR A 86 27.55 -12.09 19.14
CA TYR A 86 26.74 -11.45 18.11
C TYR A 86 25.26 -11.82 18.27
N HIS A 87 24.41 -10.79 18.31
CA HIS A 87 22.97 -10.91 18.50
C HIS A 87 22.22 -10.38 17.28
N ASP A 88 22.40 -11.05 16.14
CA ASP A 88 21.67 -10.71 14.92
C ASP A 88 20.20 -11.12 15.09
N LEU A 89 19.38 -10.19 15.56
CA LEU A 89 17.93 -10.31 15.52
C LEU A 89 17.43 -9.98 14.12
N LYS A 90 16.30 -10.58 13.75
CA LYS A 90 15.60 -10.25 12.53
C LYS A 90 15.16 -8.79 12.63
N THR A 91 15.95 -7.93 12.00
CA THR A 91 15.66 -6.51 11.91
C THR A 91 14.51 -6.29 10.92
N LEU A 92 13.95 -5.08 11.02
CA LEU A 92 12.73 -4.72 10.30
C LEU A 92 12.93 -4.78 8.78
N PRO A 93 12.12 -5.57 8.05
CA PRO A 93 12.05 -5.43 6.61
C PRO A 93 11.48 -4.05 6.25
N ASN A 94 11.76 -3.59 5.03
CA ASN A 94 11.11 -2.40 4.47
C ASN A 94 9.62 -2.71 4.20
N ILE A 95 8.79 -2.63 5.24
CA ILE A 95 7.36 -2.99 5.16
C ILE A 95 6.53 -1.85 4.57
N ASP A 96 5.76 -2.13 3.51
CA ASP A 96 4.76 -1.18 2.99
C ASP A 96 3.46 -1.36 3.77
N ILE A 97 3.26 -0.50 4.77
CA ILE A 97 2.03 -0.49 5.56
C ILE A 97 0.94 0.25 4.77
N ASN A 98 -0.20 -0.43 4.52
CA ASN A 98 -1.30 0.12 3.74
C ASN A 98 -2.24 1.06 4.54
N ILE A 99 -1.66 1.94 5.36
CA ILE A 99 -2.36 3.05 6.01
C ILE A 99 -2.06 4.33 5.25
N LYS A 100 -3.10 5.00 4.74
CA LYS A 100 -2.96 6.20 3.90
C LYS A 100 -3.75 7.37 4.48
N CYS A 101 -3.17 8.57 4.44
CA CYS A 101 -3.88 9.79 4.80
C CYS A 101 -4.87 10.16 3.69
N GLY A 102 -6.15 10.34 4.02
CA GLY A 102 -7.18 10.65 3.05
C GLY A 102 -8.58 10.73 3.64
N ASN A 103 -9.53 11.19 2.84
CA ASN A 103 -10.94 11.22 3.22
C ASN A 103 -11.63 9.95 2.70
N SER A 104 -11.99 9.03 3.60
CA SER A 104 -12.66 7.77 3.24
C SER A 104 -14.05 7.95 2.64
N LEU A 105 -14.69 9.11 2.80
CA LEU A 105 -15.98 9.44 2.20
C LEU A 105 -15.86 9.86 0.73
N VAL A 106 -14.66 10.22 0.27
CA VAL A 106 -14.42 10.70 -1.09
C VAL A 106 -13.73 9.62 -1.91
N SER A 107 -14.47 8.97 -2.79
CA SER A 107 -13.90 8.00 -3.73
C SER A 107 -13.68 8.58 -5.12
N TYR A 108 -12.49 8.31 -5.66
CA TYR A 108 -12.14 8.62 -7.05
C TYR A 108 -12.80 7.66 -8.06
N PHE A 109 -13.25 6.49 -7.61
CA PHE A 109 -13.86 5.46 -8.44
C PHE A 109 -15.05 4.80 -7.73
N GLU A 110 -16.03 4.33 -8.48
CA GLU A 110 -17.14 3.57 -7.90
C GLU A 110 -16.66 2.17 -7.48
N THR A 111 -16.88 1.79 -6.23
CA THR A 111 -16.39 0.53 -5.65
C THR A 111 -17.10 -0.72 -6.18
N GLY A 112 -18.26 -0.56 -6.83
CA GLY A 112 -19.03 -1.64 -7.45
C GLY A 112 -18.89 -1.76 -8.96
N LYS A 113 -18.19 -0.84 -9.63
CA LYS A 113 -18.03 -0.89 -11.09
C LYS A 113 -16.92 -1.87 -11.47
N SER A 114 -17.25 -2.73 -12.44
CA SER A 114 -16.23 -3.54 -13.09
C SER A 114 -15.18 -2.65 -13.73
N LEU A 115 -13.91 -3.05 -13.60
CA LEU A 115 -12.79 -2.39 -14.28
C LEU A 115 -12.58 -2.96 -15.71
N ASN A 116 -13.42 -3.90 -16.16
CA ASN A 116 -13.20 -4.63 -17.41
C ASN A 116 -13.33 -3.77 -18.67
N HIS A 117 -14.04 -2.63 -18.60
CA HIS A 117 -14.13 -1.70 -19.72
C HIS A 117 -12.85 -0.91 -19.93
N TYR A 118 -11.89 -0.95 -18.99
CA TYR A 118 -10.61 -0.26 -19.14
C TYR A 118 -9.65 -1.05 -20.03
N PRO A 119 -9.00 -0.39 -21.01
CA PRO A 119 -8.08 -1.06 -21.93
C PRO A 119 -6.87 -1.63 -21.18
N ASN A 120 -6.52 -2.88 -21.50
CA ASN A 120 -5.38 -3.61 -20.96
C ASN A 120 -5.33 -3.67 -19.42
N ILE A 121 -6.47 -3.54 -18.74
CA ILE A 121 -6.52 -3.44 -17.28
C ILE A 121 -5.84 -4.61 -16.56
N LYS A 122 -6.01 -5.83 -17.09
CA LYS A 122 -5.40 -7.05 -16.53
C LYS A 122 -3.88 -6.99 -16.59
N GLU A 123 -3.33 -6.58 -17.73
CA GLU A 123 -1.88 -6.44 -17.92
C GLU A 123 -1.32 -5.34 -17.02
N ARG A 124 -1.99 -4.18 -16.94
CA ARG A 124 -1.57 -3.05 -16.09
C ARG A 124 -1.60 -3.43 -14.62
N MET A 125 -2.62 -4.15 -14.17
CA MET A 125 -2.72 -4.67 -12.81
C MET A 125 -1.62 -5.71 -12.53
N GLY A 126 -1.35 -6.61 -13.49
CA GLY A 126 -0.26 -7.57 -13.40
C GLY A 126 1.12 -6.89 -13.31
N LYS A 127 1.36 -5.86 -14.13
CA LYS A 127 2.58 -5.04 -14.07
C LYS A 127 2.73 -4.37 -12.71
N TYR A 128 1.67 -3.73 -12.20
CA TYR A 128 1.68 -3.10 -10.88
C TYR A 128 2.03 -4.11 -9.76
N LYS A 129 1.36 -5.28 -9.74
CA LYS A 129 1.61 -6.31 -8.73
C LYS A 129 3.05 -6.81 -8.75
N ARG A 130 3.64 -7.02 -9.94
CA ARG A 130 5.05 -7.42 -10.08
C ARG A 130 6.00 -6.37 -9.52
N ILE A 131 5.85 -5.11 -9.95
CA ILE A 131 6.73 -4.02 -9.49
C ILE A 131 6.63 -3.82 -7.97
N VAL A 132 5.42 -3.89 -7.39
CA VAL A 132 5.25 -3.80 -5.94
C VAL A 132 5.90 -4.99 -5.23
N LYS A 133 5.80 -6.19 -5.79
CA LYS A 133 6.48 -7.38 -5.25
C LYS A 133 8.00 -7.19 -5.26
N ASP A 134 8.56 -6.78 -6.39
CA ASP A 134 10.00 -6.54 -6.55
C ASP A 134 10.48 -5.46 -5.57
N TYR A 135 9.70 -4.40 -5.38
CA TYR A 135 9.96 -3.37 -4.36
C TYR A 135 9.98 -3.93 -2.94
N LYS A 136 8.98 -4.75 -2.56
CA LYS A 136 8.88 -5.33 -1.21
C LYS A 136 10.01 -6.33 -0.93
N GLU A 137 10.41 -7.09 -1.94
CA GLU A 137 11.44 -8.13 -1.82
C GLU A 137 12.87 -7.57 -2.01
N GLY A 138 13.01 -6.29 -2.40
CA GLY A 138 14.31 -5.65 -2.60
C GLY A 138 14.95 -5.99 -3.96
N PHE A 139 14.20 -6.54 -4.90
CA PHE A 139 14.65 -6.89 -6.25
C PHE A 139 14.65 -5.66 -7.17
N TYR A 140 15.47 -4.65 -6.84
CA TYR A 140 15.65 -3.46 -7.68
C TYR A 140 17.09 -2.95 -7.61
N THR A 141 17.56 -2.36 -8.70
CA THR A 141 18.89 -1.73 -8.79
C THR A 141 18.87 -0.30 -8.23
N ASP A 142 17.81 0.46 -8.53
CA ASP A 142 17.60 1.82 -8.05
C ASP A 142 16.23 1.95 -7.38
N LYS A 143 16.25 2.29 -6.09
CA LYS A 143 15.05 2.53 -5.27
C LYS A 143 14.24 3.73 -5.80
N SER A 144 14.89 4.75 -6.33
CA SER A 144 14.22 5.93 -6.87
C SER A 144 13.41 5.56 -8.10
N HIS A 145 14.04 4.88 -9.06
CA HIS A 145 13.39 4.44 -10.29
C HIS A 145 12.14 3.59 -10.04
N ILE A 146 12.24 2.54 -9.22
CA ILE A 146 11.08 1.67 -8.94
C ILE A 146 9.94 2.42 -8.24
N ASN A 147 10.26 3.34 -7.32
CA ASN A 147 9.26 4.18 -6.67
C ASN A 147 8.56 5.11 -7.68
N GLN A 148 9.30 5.67 -8.63
CA GLN A 148 8.73 6.50 -9.69
C GLN A 148 7.82 5.69 -10.61
N GLU A 149 8.20 4.47 -10.98
CA GLU A 149 7.32 3.60 -11.77
C GLU A 149 6.00 3.29 -11.06
N ILE A 150 6.06 2.92 -9.77
CA ILE A 150 4.87 2.68 -8.96
C ILE A 150 3.99 3.94 -8.91
N LYS A 151 4.60 5.12 -8.70
CA LYS A 151 3.90 6.40 -8.65
C LYS A 151 3.23 6.73 -10.00
N ASN A 152 3.94 6.53 -11.10
CA ASN A 152 3.43 6.80 -12.45
C ASN A 152 2.26 5.89 -12.80
N LEU A 153 2.33 4.61 -12.45
CA LEU A 153 1.22 3.67 -12.63
C LEU A 153 -0.01 4.09 -11.82
N LYS A 154 0.16 4.50 -10.57
CA LYS A 154 -0.93 5.00 -9.71
C LYS A 154 -1.57 6.27 -10.28
N ILE A 155 -0.76 7.25 -10.68
CA ILE A 155 -1.24 8.51 -11.27
C ILE A 155 -1.98 8.23 -12.57
N SER A 156 -1.41 7.40 -13.45
CA SER A 156 -2.05 7.04 -14.70
C SER A 156 -3.42 6.40 -14.44
N PHE A 157 -3.48 5.41 -13.54
CA PHE A 157 -4.73 4.75 -13.18
C PHE A 157 -5.78 5.74 -12.62
N LYS A 158 -5.35 6.65 -11.73
CA LYS A 158 -6.20 7.72 -11.20
C LYS A 158 -6.76 8.57 -12.34
N ASN A 159 -5.92 9.10 -13.22
CA ASN A 159 -6.34 9.96 -14.34
C ASN A 159 -7.34 9.26 -15.27
N PHE A 160 -7.13 7.97 -15.56
CA PHE A 160 -8.07 7.17 -16.33
C PHE A 160 -9.44 7.07 -15.65
N CYS A 161 -9.48 6.76 -14.34
CA CYS A 161 -10.73 6.66 -13.60
C CYS A 161 -11.48 8.01 -13.56
N PHE A 162 -10.74 9.12 -13.40
CA PHE A 162 -11.32 10.47 -13.45
C PHE A 162 -11.95 10.79 -14.81
N ALA A 163 -11.21 10.54 -15.90
CA ALA A 163 -11.70 10.79 -17.24
C ALA A 163 -12.97 9.98 -17.56
N ASP A 164 -13.05 8.74 -17.06
CA ASP A 164 -14.23 7.89 -17.21
C ASP A 164 -15.42 8.36 -16.35
N LYS A 165 -15.16 8.71 -15.08
CA LYS A 165 -16.19 9.22 -14.15
C LYS A 165 -16.85 10.50 -14.66
N PHE A 166 -16.05 11.43 -15.18
CA PHE A 166 -16.50 12.75 -15.64
C PHE A 166 -16.72 12.82 -17.15
N LYS A 167 -16.76 11.68 -17.85
CA LYS A 167 -16.85 11.63 -19.32
C LYS A 167 -18.05 12.39 -19.86
N LYS A 168 -19.20 12.31 -19.18
CA LYS A 168 -20.44 12.97 -19.60
C LYS A 168 -20.38 14.47 -19.39
N GLU A 169 -19.86 14.90 -18.24
CA GLU A 169 -19.68 16.29 -17.86
C GLU A 169 -18.66 16.97 -18.78
N MET A 170 -17.53 16.32 -19.06
CA MET A 170 -16.53 16.81 -20.01
C MET A 170 -17.12 16.92 -21.42
N LYS A 171 -17.88 15.92 -21.88
CA LYS A 171 -18.57 16.00 -23.17
C LYS A 171 -19.57 17.16 -23.21
N SER A 172 -20.43 17.29 -22.19
CA SER A 172 -21.41 18.37 -22.11
C SER A 172 -20.75 19.75 -22.06
N PHE A 173 -19.62 19.89 -21.37
CA PHE A 173 -18.85 21.12 -21.32
C PHE A 173 -18.27 21.46 -22.70
N ASN A 174 -17.63 20.49 -23.37
CA ASN A 174 -17.10 20.69 -24.73
C ASN A 174 -18.20 21.05 -25.72
N ASP A 175 -19.35 20.37 -25.68
CA ASP A 175 -20.50 20.68 -26.54
C ASP A 175 -20.99 22.13 -26.31
N LYS A 176 -20.94 22.63 -25.07
CA LYS A 176 -21.27 24.03 -24.75
C LYS A 176 -20.22 25.01 -25.28
N CYS A 177 -18.93 24.68 -25.13
CA CYS A 177 -17.83 25.47 -25.69
C CYS A 177 -17.93 25.57 -27.21
N GLU A 178 -18.21 24.47 -27.90
CA GLU A 178 -18.42 24.46 -29.35
C GLU A 178 -19.63 25.29 -29.77
N LYS A 179 -20.76 25.18 -29.06
CA LYS A 179 -21.95 26.00 -29.33
C LYS A 179 -21.66 27.49 -29.14
N TYR A 180 -20.93 27.85 -28.08
CA TYR A 180 -20.51 29.23 -27.84
C TYR A 180 -19.60 29.74 -28.96
N SER A 181 -18.56 28.96 -29.30
CA SER A 181 -17.63 29.26 -30.39
C SER A 181 -18.34 29.46 -31.73
N LYS A 182 -19.32 28.59 -32.08
CA LYS A 182 -20.12 28.75 -33.31
C LYS A 182 -21.02 29.98 -33.29
N LYS A 183 -21.58 30.36 -32.14
CA LYS A 183 -22.52 31.48 -32.03
C LYS A 183 -21.83 32.84 -32.04
N TYR A 184 -20.69 32.94 -31.38
CA TYR A 184 -19.99 34.21 -31.18
C TYR A 184 -18.68 34.31 -31.97
N GLY A 185 -18.23 33.25 -32.62
CA GLY A 185 -16.93 33.20 -33.28
C GLY A 185 -15.79 33.50 -32.29
N ASN A 186 -14.67 33.96 -32.83
CA ASN A 186 -13.51 34.39 -32.04
C ASN A 186 -13.65 35.80 -31.46
N PHE A 187 -14.85 36.26 -31.11
CA PHE A 187 -15.11 37.64 -30.71
C PHE A 187 -14.17 38.18 -29.61
N LEU A 188 -13.69 37.32 -28.71
CA LEU A 188 -12.74 37.67 -27.64
C LEU A 188 -11.25 37.45 -28.00
N ALA A 189 -10.96 36.77 -29.11
CA ALA A 189 -9.59 36.47 -29.57
C ALA A 189 -9.19 37.27 -30.83
N VAL A 190 -10.05 38.18 -31.30
CA VAL A 190 -9.74 39.04 -32.47
C VAL A 190 -8.57 39.98 -32.16
N ASP A 191 -8.54 40.49 -30.93
CA ASP A 191 -7.61 41.55 -30.50
C ASP A 191 -6.40 41.03 -29.71
N ASP A 192 -6.35 39.73 -29.39
CA ASP A 192 -5.25 39.11 -28.64
C ASP A 192 -4.41 38.21 -29.56
N GLU A 193 -3.27 38.73 -30.00
CA GLU A 193 -2.33 38.05 -30.90
C GLU A 193 -1.84 36.70 -30.35
N ASN A 194 -1.77 36.52 -29.03
CA ASN A 194 -1.31 35.27 -28.42
C ASN A 194 -2.37 34.19 -28.47
N LEU A 195 -3.66 34.57 -28.41
CA LEU A 195 -4.78 33.64 -28.47
C LEU A 195 -5.09 33.15 -29.88
N LYS A 196 -4.65 33.85 -30.94
CA LYS A 196 -4.79 33.40 -32.34
C LYS A 196 -4.16 32.04 -32.64
N PHE A 197 -3.11 31.65 -31.93
CA PHE A 197 -2.39 30.38 -32.18
C PHE A 197 -3.10 29.14 -31.61
N PHE A 198 -4.05 29.33 -30.69
CA PHE A 198 -4.72 28.24 -29.96
C PHE A 198 -6.16 28.00 -30.45
N VAL A 199 -6.56 28.67 -31.54
CA VAL A 199 -7.88 28.53 -32.19
C VAL A 199 -7.72 27.81 -33.52
#